data_AF-A0A2R4TFU7-F1
#
_entry.id   AF-A0A2R4TFU7-F1
#
_cell.length_a   1.000
_cell.length_b   1.000
_cell.length_c   1.000
_cell.angle_alpha   90.00
_cell.angle_beta   90.00
_cell.angle_gamma   90.00
#
_symmetry.space_group_name_H-M   'P 1'
#
loop_
_entity.id
_entity.type
_entity.pdbx_description
1 polymer ?
#
loop_
_entity_poly.entity_id
_entity_poly.type
_entity_poly.pdbx_seq_one_letter_code
_entity_poly.pdbx_strand_id
1 'polypeptide(L)'
;MTPTRTRTATDTPLPDDDEDIRVGDDAKPAKKRAAVTPNSRKQLGRPERRRGRKPGPTRVMMNVRVLLETDDLVTEIGEETGMGPQDVTDVAIAHYAAHLRRTGKLPKVPKRDQEEQSEAS
;
A
#
# COMPACT_ATOMS: atom_id res chain seq x y z
N MET A 1 39.76 34.41 14.04
CA MET A 1 39.90 32.98 14.40
C MET A 1 38.97 32.18 13.51
N THR A 2 39.52 31.37 12.61
CA THR A 2 38.78 30.43 11.74
C THR A 2 39.51 29.10 11.79
N PRO A 3 38.87 27.97 12.19
CA PRO A 3 39.54 26.68 12.13
C PRO A 3 39.40 26.08 10.72
N THR A 4 40.53 25.99 10.01
CA THR A 4 40.71 25.17 8.81
C THR A 4 40.59 23.70 9.21
N ARG A 5 39.55 23.02 8.72
CA ARG A 5 39.30 21.59 8.98
C ARG A 5 40.02 20.74 7.94
N THR A 6 41.19 20.22 8.28
CA THR A 6 41.93 19.24 7.47
C THR A 6 41.16 17.91 7.45
N ARG A 7 40.73 17.44 6.28
CA ARG A 7 40.21 16.08 6.06
C ARG A 7 41.38 15.21 5.57
N THR A 8 41.82 14.26 6.37
CA THR A 8 42.60 13.11 5.89
C THR A 8 41.63 12.06 5.35
N ALA A 9 41.57 11.92 4.03
CA ALA A 9 40.87 10.83 3.37
C ALA A 9 41.77 9.59 3.42
N THR A 10 41.27 8.55 4.05
CA THR A 10 41.90 7.23 4.15
C THR A 10 41.89 6.55 2.79
N ASP A 11 43.08 6.18 2.37
CA ASP A 11 43.46 5.41 1.19
C ASP A 11 42.67 4.09 1.13
N THR A 12 41.91 3.88 0.05
CA THR A 12 41.22 2.60 -0.22
C THR A 12 41.71 2.09 -1.58
N PRO A 13 42.59 1.06 -1.64
CA PRO A 13 42.92 0.44 -2.91
C PRO A 13 41.79 -0.54 -3.29
N LEU A 14 41.18 -0.33 -4.45
CA LEU A 14 40.34 -1.30 -5.14
C LEU A 14 41.25 -2.46 -5.64
N PRO A 15 40.88 -3.73 -5.45
CA PRO A 15 41.63 -4.85 -6.01
C PRO A 15 41.39 -4.97 -7.52
N ASP A 16 42.47 -5.30 -8.24
CA ASP A 16 42.54 -5.52 -9.68
C ASP A 16 41.65 -6.70 -10.13
N ASP A 17 40.63 -6.43 -10.95
CA ASP A 17 39.82 -7.44 -11.65
C ASP A 17 40.56 -7.89 -12.92
N ASP A 18 41.47 -8.85 -12.79
CA ASP A 18 42.06 -9.60 -13.91
C ASP A 18 42.14 -11.09 -13.57
N GLU A 19 41.05 -11.83 -13.76
CA GLU A 19 41.07 -13.31 -13.83
C GLU A 19 40.05 -13.82 -14.88
N ASP A 20 40.57 -14.05 -16.07
CA ASP A 20 40.37 -15.26 -16.90
C ASP A 20 38.96 -15.75 -17.28
N ILE A 21 38.66 -15.40 -18.53
CA ILE A 21 37.89 -16.15 -19.54
C ILE A 21 37.97 -17.68 -19.33
N ARG A 22 36.80 -18.31 -19.12
CA ARG A 22 36.57 -19.70 -19.55
C ARG A 22 35.31 -19.78 -20.41
N VAL A 23 35.55 -19.71 -21.72
CA VAL A 23 34.67 -20.17 -22.79
C VAL A 23 34.40 -21.66 -22.60
N GLY A 24 33.13 -22.03 -22.58
CA GLY A 24 32.66 -23.42 -22.47
C GLY A 24 31.27 -23.55 -23.06
N ASP A 25 31.19 -23.28 -24.37
CA ASP A 25 30.10 -23.72 -25.23
C ASP A 25 30.08 -25.25 -25.27
N ASP A 26 29.04 -25.87 -24.71
CA ASP A 26 28.70 -27.26 -25.03
C ASP A 26 27.17 -27.40 -25.18
N ALA A 27 26.75 -27.27 -26.43
CA ALA A 27 25.40 -27.52 -26.90
C ALA A 27 25.09 -29.03 -26.96
N LYS A 28 23.92 -29.42 -26.45
CA LYS A 28 23.15 -30.55 -27.02
C LYS A 28 21.66 -30.19 -27.10
N PRO A 29 21.11 -29.94 -28.29
CA PRO A 29 19.67 -29.90 -28.52
C PRO A 29 19.14 -31.23 -29.06
N ALA A 30 17.81 -31.37 -29.00
CA ALA A 30 16.94 -32.44 -29.54
C ALA A 30 16.56 -33.52 -28.50
N LYS A 31 15.30 -33.97 -28.36
CA LYS A 31 14.21 -34.04 -29.36
C LYS A 31 12.89 -34.49 -28.70
N LYS A 32 11.78 -34.03 -29.29
CA LYS A 32 10.42 -34.62 -29.45
C LYS A 32 9.25 -33.92 -28.75
N ARG A 33 8.22 -33.75 -29.58
CA ARG A 33 6.99 -32.97 -29.43
C ARG A 33 5.88 -33.78 -28.76
N ALA A 34 4.94 -33.01 -28.18
CA ALA A 34 3.51 -33.22 -28.06
C ALA A 34 2.99 -34.23 -27.02
N ALA A 35 2.31 -33.68 -26.02
CA ALA A 35 0.87 -33.91 -25.84
C ALA A 35 0.29 -32.75 -25.01
N VAL A 36 -0.40 -31.80 -25.65
CA VAL A 36 -1.39 -30.97 -24.93
C VAL A 36 -2.54 -31.90 -24.62
N THR A 37 -2.46 -32.56 -23.47
CA THR A 37 -3.64 -33.19 -22.88
C THR A 37 -4.49 -32.06 -22.32
N PRO A 38 -5.78 -31.92 -22.68
CA PRO A 38 -6.68 -31.02 -21.98
C PRO A 38 -7.01 -31.71 -20.66
N ASN A 39 -6.06 -31.70 -19.72
CA ASN A 39 -6.36 -32.09 -18.37
C ASN A 39 -7.19 -30.96 -17.79
N SER A 40 -8.51 -31.09 -17.87
CA SER A 40 -9.49 -30.43 -17.01
C SER A 40 -9.23 -30.88 -15.57
N ARG A 41 -8.07 -30.52 -15.06
CA ARG A 41 -7.68 -30.68 -13.68
C ARG A 41 -8.37 -29.50 -13.01
N LYS A 42 -9.61 -29.71 -12.57
CA LYS A 42 -10.09 -29.11 -11.32
C LYS A 42 -8.86 -29.12 -10.41
N GLN A 43 -8.26 -27.94 -10.21
CA GLN A 43 -6.95 -27.84 -9.59
C GLN A 43 -7.00 -28.63 -8.29
N LEU A 44 -6.23 -29.71 -8.26
CA LEU A 44 -6.11 -30.66 -7.17
C LEU A 44 -5.99 -29.91 -5.86
N GLY A 45 -7.04 -29.99 -5.03
CA GLY A 45 -6.94 -29.89 -3.58
C GLY A 45 -6.13 -28.72 -3.05
N ARG A 46 -6.06 -27.57 -3.75
CA ARG A 46 -5.51 -26.37 -3.14
C ARG A 46 -6.50 -26.03 -2.03
N PRO A 47 -6.12 -26.12 -0.74
CA PRO A 47 -7.04 -25.77 0.31
C PRO A 47 -7.56 -24.37 0.02
N GLU A 48 -8.87 -24.17 0.16
CA GLU A 48 -9.48 -22.85 0.05
C GLU A 48 -8.59 -21.92 0.87
N ARG A 49 -8.01 -20.90 0.21
CA ARG A 49 -7.10 -19.97 0.88
C ARG A 49 -7.91 -19.46 2.06
N ARG A 50 -7.53 -19.88 3.27
CA ARG A 50 -8.22 -19.53 4.51
C ARG A 50 -8.47 -18.05 4.41
N ARG A 51 -9.74 -17.67 4.22
CA ARG A 51 -10.14 -16.27 4.14
C ARG A 51 -9.51 -15.64 5.36
N GLY A 52 -8.63 -14.67 5.11
CA GLY A 52 -7.87 -14.02 6.17
C GLY A 52 -8.82 -13.31 7.15
N ARG A 53 -8.26 -12.37 7.91
CA ARG A 53 -9.08 -11.45 8.71
C ARG A 53 -10.20 -10.89 7.84
N LYS A 54 -11.41 -10.79 8.40
CA LYS A 54 -12.54 -10.17 7.69
C LYS A 54 -12.06 -8.84 7.09
N PRO A 55 -12.46 -8.51 5.85
CA PRO A 55 -12.06 -7.25 5.24
C PRO A 55 -12.44 -6.10 6.17
N GLY A 56 -11.55 -5.12 6.28
CA GLY A 56 -11.83 -3.91 7.04
C GLY A 56 -13.01 -3.13 6.43
N PRO A 57 -13.48 -2.09 7.12
CA PRO A 57 -14.50 -1.20 6.57
C PRO A 57 -14.10 -0.69 5.18
N THR A 58 -15.06 -0.61 4.26
CA THR A 58 -14.84 -0.03 2.94
C THR A 58 -14.45 1.44 3.10
N ARG A 59 -13.28 1.82 2.58
CA ARG A 59 -12.75 3.18 2.59
C ARG A 59 -12.79 3.73 1.16
N VAL A 60 -13.16 5.01 1.03
CA VAL A 60 -13.14 5.73 -0.26
C VAL A 60 -11.99 6.73 -0.21
N MET A 61 -11.13 6.73 -1.24
CA MET A 61 -10.03 7.70 -1.34
C MET A 61 -10.58 9.07 -1.67
N MET A 62 -10.15 10.08 -0.90
CA MET A 62 -10.51 11.48 -1.09
C MET A 62 -9.24 12.33 -1.10
N ASN A 63 -8.99 13.06 -2.19
CA ASN A 63 -7.85 13.97 -2.30
C ASN A 63 -8.28 15.37 -1.89
N VAL A 64 -7.67 15.91 -0.83
CA VAL A 64 -7.98 17.25 -0.30
C VAL A 64 -6.68 18.02 -0.11
N ARG A 65 -6.72 19.33 -0.36
CA ARG A 65 -5.63 20.24 0.01
C ARG A 65 -5.96 20.86 1.37
N VAL A 66 -5.02 20.78 2.29
CA VAL A 66 -5.14 21.35 3.64
C VAL A 66 -4.13 22.46 3.84
N LEU A 67 -4.38 23.30 4.84
CA LEU A 67 -3.39 24.29 5.29
C LEU A 67 -2.28 23.57 6.05
N LEU A 68 -1.07 24.13 6.03
CA LEU A 68 0.09 23.59 6.76
C LEU A 68 -0.21 23.46 8.25
N GLU A 69 -0.82 24.49 8.85
CA GLU A 69 -1.21 24.47 10.27
C GLU A 69 -2.16 23.31 10.61
N THR A 70 -3.01 22.89 9.66
CA THR A 70 -3.91 21.75 9.87
C THR A 70 -3.17 20.42 9.75
N ASP A 71 -2.18 20.34 8.84
CA ASP A 71 -1.32 19.16 8.69
C ASP A 71 -0.46 18.92 9.95
N ASP A 72 0.12 20.00 10.49
CA ASP A 72 0.88 19.98 11.74
C ASP A 72 0.00 19.51 12.91
N LEU A 73 -1.23 20.05 13.01
CA LEU A 73 -2.17 19.66 14.06
C LEU A 73 -2.64 18.21 13.95
N VAL A 74 -2.88 17.70 12.73
CA VAL A 74 -3.21 16.28 12.52
C VAL A 74 -2.05 15.39 12.95
N THR A 75 -0.82 15.82 12.68
CA THR A 75 0.40 15.10 13.08
C THR A 75 0.53 15.07 14.60
N GLU A 76 0.40 16.22 15.28
CA GLU A 76 0.45 16.32 16.74
C GLU A 76 -0.58 15.41 17.42
N ILE A 77 -1.85 15.47 16.97
CA ILE A 77 -2.90 14.57 17.49
C ILE A 77 -2.56 13.10 17.25
N GLY A 78 -2.00 12.78 16.08
CA GLY A 78 -1.60 11.42 15.74
C GLY A 78 -0.50 10.90 16.67
N GLU A 79 0.48 11.73 17.02
CA GLU A 79 1.56 11.40 17.94
C GLU A 79 1.06 11.17 19.37
N GLU A 80 0.15 12.01 19.85
CA GLU A 80 -0.43 11.90 21.20
C GLU A 80 -1.34 10.68 21.35
N THR A 81 -2.15 10.38 20.33
CA THR A 81 -3.19 9.33 20.38
C THR A 81 -2.73 7.98 19.81
N GLY A 82 -1.61 7.95 19.07
CA GLY A 82 -1.16 6.80 18.30
C GLY A 82 -2.04 6.49 17.08
N MET A 83 -2.87 7.44 16.63
CA MET A 83 -3.74 7.28 15.47
C MET A 83 -3.05 7.71 14.17
N GLY A 84 -3.41 7.07 13.07
CA GLY A 84 -2.98 7.52 11.74
C GLY A 84 -3.73 8.80 11.32
N PRO A 85 -3.17 9.61 10.41
CA PRO A 85 -3.80 10.85 9.92
C PRO A 85 -5.22 10.63 9.37
N GLN A 86 -5.45 9.47 8.73
CA GLN A 86 -6.78 9.10 8.23
C GLN A 86 -7.79 8.93 9.37
N ASP A 87 -7.42 8.25 10.46
CA ASP A 87 -8.34 7.98 11.56
C ASP A 87 -8.62 9.26 12.38
N VAL A 88 -7.62 10.13 12.56
CA VAL A 88 -7.79 11.47 13.15
C VAL A 88 -8.81 12.29 12.35
N THR A 89 -8.66 12.27 11.02
CA THR A 89 -9.56 12.98 10.10
C THR A 89 -10.98 12.41 10.19
N ASP A 90 -11.14 11.08 10.21
CA ASP A 90 -12.45 10.42 10.33
C ASP A 90 -13.18 10.83 11.63
N VAL A 91 -12.47 10.88 12.76
CA VAL A 91 -13.01 11.32 14.05
C VAL A 91 -13.41 12.79 14.01
N ALA A 92 -12.57 13.67 13.45
CA ALA A 92 -12.85 15.09 13.35
C ALA A 92 -14.10 15.37 12.48
N ILE A 93 -14.21 14.68 11.34
CA ILE A 93 -15.39 14.77 10.45
C ILE A 93 -16.64 14.27 11.18
N ALA A 94 -16.55 13.13 11.88
CA ALA A 94 -17.68 12.58 12.63
C ALA A 94 -18.14 13.55 13.74
N HIS A 95 -17.21 14.15 14.47
CA HIS A 95 -17.49 15.14 15.51
C HIS A 95 -18.18 16.39 14.92
N TYR A 96 -17.65 16.92 13.82
CA TYR A 96 -18.24 18.08 13.16
C TYR A 96 -19.63 17.77 12.56
N ALA A 97 -19.81 16.60 11.95
CA ALA A 97 -21.12 16.16 11.46
C ALA A 97 -22.14 16.03 12.59
N ALA A 98 -21.75 15.53 13.76
CA ALA A 98 -22.61 15.48 14.94
C ALA A 98 -23.01 16.89 15.41
N HIS A 99 -22.07 17.84 15.42
CA HIS A 99 -22.36 19.24 15.72
C HIS A 99 -23.36 19.86 14.72
N LEU A 100 -23.17 19.63 13.42
CA LEU A 100 -24.08 20.14 12.38
C LEU A 100 -25.48 19.51 12.46
N ARG A 101 -25.58 18.21 12.81
CA ARG A 101 -26.87 17.54 13.05
C ARG A 101 -27.60 18.14 14.24
N ARG A 102 -26.90 18.44 15.34
CA ARG A 102 -27.47 19.08 16.54
C ARG A 102 -27.97 20.50 16.25
N THR A 103 -27.27 21.25 15.41
CA THR A 103 -27.64 22.63 15.04
C THR A 103 -28.65 22.71 13.89
N GLY A 104 -29.08 21.56 13.35
CA GLY A 104 -30.05 21.50 12.24
C GLY A 104 -29.50 21.95 10.88
N LYS A 105 -28.18 22.20 10.77
CA LYS A 105 -27.55 22.69 9.53
C LYS A 105 -27.17 21.58 8.55
N LEU A 106 -27.13 20.33 9.01
CA LEU A 106 -26.90 19.18 8.12
C LEU A 106 -28.24 18.64 7.61
N PRO A 107 -28.52 18.69 6.29
CA PRO A 107 -29.70 18.05 5.75
C PRO A 107 -29.64 16.54 6.00
N LYS A 108 -30.78 15.92 6.33
CA LYS A 108 -30.87 14.45 6.41
C LYS A 108 -30.59 13.89 5.03
N VAL A 109 -29.51 13.13 4.88
CA VAL A 109 -29.21 12.43 3.62
C VAL A 109 -30.40 11.51 3.33
N PRO A 110 -31.07 11.62 2.17
CA PRO A 110 -32.10 10.67 1.80
C PRO A 110 -31.44 9.29 1.73
N LYS A 111 -32.01 8.30 2.42
CA LYS A 111 -31.58 6.91 2.27
C LYS A 111 -31.81 6.55 0.81
N ARG A 112 -30.73 6.41 0.03
CA ARG A 112 -30.83 5.76 -1.27
C ARG A 112 -31.15 4.29 -0.99
N ASP A 113 -32.23 3.82 -1.57
CA ASP A 113 -32.71 2.45 -1.43
C ASP A 113 -31.58 1.49 -1.84
N GLN A 114 -31.22 0.59 -0.93
CA GLN A 114 -30.16 -0.40 -1.10
C GLN A 114 -30.62 -1.57 -2.01
N GLU A 115 -31.44 -1.30 -3.03
CA GLU A 115 -32.08 -2.35 -3.83
C GLU A 115 -31.31 -2.71 -5.11
N GLU A 116 -30.35 -1.90 -5.57
CA GLU A 116 -29.69 -2.16 -6.87
C GLU A 116 -28.48 -3.11 -6.82
N GLN A 117 -28.11 -3.68 -5.67
CA GLN A 117 -26.97 -4.63 -5.58
C GLN A 117 -27.36 -6.11 -5.54
N SER A 118 -28.65 -6.46 -5.56
CA SER A 118 -29.09 -7.86 -5.62
C SER A 118 -29.39 -8.40 -7.02
N GLU A 119 -29.42 -7.57 -8.07
CA GLU A 119 -29.80 -8.02 -9.43
C GLU A 119 -28.62 -8.32 -10.38
N ALA A 120 -27.38 -8.18 -9.93
CA ALA A 120 -26.19 -8.55 -10.72
C ALA A 120 -25.42 -9.71 -10.08
N SER A 121 -26.10 -10.83 -9.80
CA SER A 121 -25.50 -12.14 -9.52
C SER A 121 -25.83 -13.14 -10.63
#